data_AF-A3AX42-F1
#
_entry.id   AF-A3AX42-F1
#
_cell.length_a   1.000
_cell.length_b   1.000
_cell.length_c   1.000
_cell.angle_alpha   90.00
_cell.angle_beta   90.00
_cell.angle_gamma   90.00
#
_symmetry.space_group_name_H-M   'P 1'
#
loop_
_entity.id
_entity.type
_entity.pdbx_description
1 polymer ?
#
loop_
_entity_poly.entity_id
_entity_poly.type
_entity_poly.pdbx_seq_one_letter_code
_entity_poly.pdbx_strand_id
1 'polypeptide(L)'
;MGLDDQDRAVALVASATGPEEGQMARAPASYRSALLLHRRRRYALPPVAATATSKPVLKDPKKYQEWDSLTAKFAGAANVPFLLLQLPQIILNARNLLAGNKTALFAVPWLGMLTGLLGNLSLLSYFAKKKETGAVIVQTLGVISTYVVIAQLAMAESMPLPQFVATSAVVAAGLLLNFLNYFGWLPGTLWLLWEDFITIGGLAVLPQVMWSTFVPFIPNSLLPGIISGSLGCKAVVMARMGKLSKGGINFVGSLSGWTATLLFMWMPVAQMWTNYLNPSNIKGLSAFTMLLAMIGNGLMIPRAVFIRDLMWFTGSAWASFLQGWGNLACMYWIYSLERYHCPWQQLTRDFFEGTSFRKVNRTPLCPYSAANCCQAGSSPTIINGDRQEPVRHWHY
;
A
#
# COMPACT_ATOMS: atom_id res chain seq x y z
N MET A 1 46.73 59.15 35.96
CA MET A 1 46.54 58.08 36.96
C MET A 1 46.15 56.82 36.20
N GLY A 2 47.01 55.79 36.24
CA GLY A 2 46.73 54.37 35.97
C GLY A 2 46.15 53.93 34.62
N LEU A 3 46.99 53.24 33.81
CA LEU A 3 46.79 51.94 33.11
C LEU A 3 45.33 51.51 32.85
N ASP A 4 44.91 51.02 31.67
CA ASP A 4 45.56 50.04 30.80
C ASP A 4 44.90 50.01 29.40
N ASP A 5 45.62 49.35 28.48
CA ASP A 5 45.41 49.09 27.07
C ASP A 5 44.03 48.56 26.60
N GLN A 6 43.66 48.96 25.37
CA GLN A 6 43.41 48.11 24.18
C GLN A 6 42.17 48.45 23.32
N ASP A 7 42.50 48.76 22.06
CA ASP A 7 41.83 48.36 20.82
C ASP A 7 40.73 49.21 20.14
N ARG A 8 41.17 49.76 18.98
CA ARG A 8 40.59 49.62 17.61
C ARG A 8 40.05 50.87 16.89
N ALA A 9 41.01 51.53 16.24
CA ALA A 9 41.06 51.87 14.80
C ALA A 9 40.47 50.78 13.86
N VAL A 10 39.98 51.00 12.63
CA VAL A 10 40.09 52.12 11.68
C VAL A 10 39.01 52.00 10.58
N ALA A 11 38.78 53.13 9.91
CA ALA A 11 37.81 53.45 8.88
C ALA A 11 38.26 53.24 7.40
N LEU A 12 37.26 53.04 6.53
CA LEU A 12 36.96 53.64 5.20
C LEU A 12 37.97 53.66 3.98
N VAL A 13 37.52 53.02 2.87
CA VAL A 13 37.18 53.55 1.49
C VAL A 13 38.21 53.71 0.31
N ALA A 14 37.68 53.33 -0.90
CA ALA A 14 37.97 53.70 -2.32
C ALA A 14 39.13 52.99 -3.06
N SER A 15 39.15 52.69 -4.38
CA SER A 15 38.23 52.74 -5.56
C SER A 15 38.90 52.02 -6.77
N ALA A 16 38.08 51.42 -7.67
CA ALA A 16 38.21 51.15 -9.13
C ALA A 16 39.46 50.49 -9.81
N THR A 17 39.23 49.38 -10.55
CA THR A 17 39.55 49.10 -11.99
C THR A 17 39.34 47.61 -12.33
N GLY A 18 38.67 47.25 -13.43
CA GLY A 18 38.65 45.88 -14.02
C GLY A 18 39.76 45.68 -15.07
N PRO A 19 39.83 44.59 -15.88
CA PRO A 19 38.87 43.48 -16.08
C PRO A 19 39.51 42.05 -16.13
N GLU A 20 38.67 41.05 -16.48
CA GLU A 20 38.98 39.72 -17.05
C GLU A 20 39.02 38.43 -16.20
N GLU A 21 38.37 37.42 -16.80
CA GLU A 21 38.47 35.96 -16.65
C GLU A 21 37.88 35.20 -15.43
N GLY A 22 36.78 34.49 -15.72
CA GLY A 22 36.69 33.05 -15.45
C GLY A 22 36.40 32.61 -14.02
N GLN A 23 35.15 32.75 -13.55
CA GLN A 23 34.67 32.00 -12.37
C GLN A 23 33.47 31.11 -12.69
N MET A 24 33.81 29.84 -12.90
CA MET A 24 32.93 28.68 -12.82
C MET A 24 32.21 28.70 -11.45
N ALA A 25 30.88 28.83 -11.48
CA ALA A 25 30.04 28.88 -10.29
C ALA A 25 30.29 27.65 -9.39
N ARG A 26 30.68 27.90 -8.14
CA ARG A 26 30.74 26.88 -7.07
C ARG A 26 29.34 26.32 -6.82
N ALA A 27 29.14 25.05 -7.13
CA ALA A 27 27.97 24.30 -6.70
C ALA A 27 27.95 24.17 -5.16
N PRO A 28 26.78 24.26 -4.51
CA PRO A 28 26.68 24.29 -3.04
C PRO A 28 27.11 22.95 -2.41
N ALA A 29 27.78 23.06 -1.26
CA ALA A 29 28.46 22.00 -0.49
C ALA A 29 27.59 20.81 -0.03
N SER A 30 26.30 20.76 -0.39
CA SER A 30 25.34 19.70 -0.04
C SER A 30 25.63 18.38 -0.78
N TYR A 31 26.12 18.43 -2.02
CA TYR A 31 26.36 17.22 -2.82
C TYR A 31 27.61 16.41 -2.42
N ARG A 32 28.62 17.04 -1.81
CA ARG A 32 29.84 16.33 -1.37
C ARG A 32 29.61 15.49 -0.10
N SER A 33 28.63 15.85 0.73
CA SER A 33 28.33 15.13 1.98
C SER A 33 27.63 13.79 1.73
N ALA A 34 26.82 13.68 0.66
CA ALA A 34 26.15 12.43 0.31
C ALA A 34 27.12 11.34 -0.16
N LEU A 35 28.21 11.71 -0.87
CA LEU A 35 29.21 10.74 -1.34
C LEU A 35 30.13 10.23 -0.20
N LEU A 36 30.35 11.03 0.84
CA LEU A 36 31.23 10.66 1.96
C LEU A 36 30.53 9.85 3.05
N LEU A 37 29.20 9.99 3.21
CA LEU A 37 28.43 9.19 4.17
C LEU A 37 28.22 7.73 3.74
N HIS A 38 28.37 7.42 2.45
CA HIS A 38 28.26 6.03 1.97
C HIS A 38 29.54 5.19 2.22
N ARG A 39 30.62 5.79 2.72
CA ARG A 39 31.92 5.12 2.91
C ARG A 39 32.21 4.66 4.34
N ARG A 40 31.38 4.99 5.34
CA ARG A 40 31.69 4.76 6.77
C ARG A 40 30.69 3.86 7.49
N ARG A 41 30.63 2.58 7.11
CA ARG A 41 30.37 1.42 8.00
C ARG A 41 30.35 0.12 7.18
N ARG A 42 31.52 -0.42 6.91
CA ARG A 42 31.69 -1.87 6.81
C ARG A 42 32.72 -2.24 7.87
N TYR A 43 32.30 -3.07 8.82
CA TYR A 43 33.16 -3.67 9.82
C TYR A 43 34.37 -4.30 9.11
N ALA A 44 35.57 -3.95 9.56
CA ALA A 44 36.82 -4.51 9.07
C ALA A 44 36.84 -6.02 9.37
N LEU A 45 36.90 -6.82 8.31
CA LEU A 45 37.35 -8.21 8.35
C LEU A 45 38.87 -8.21 8.06
N PRO A 46 39.68 -9.08 8.68
CA PRO A 46 41.11 -9.17 8.41
C PRO A 46 41.39 -9.64 6.97
N PRO A 47 42.57 -9.30 6.41
CA PRO A 47 42.85 -9.48 4.99
C PRO A 47 43.14 -10.95 4.67
N VAL A 48 42.20 -11.62 4.00
CA VAL A 48 42.48 -12.86 3.27
C VAL A 48 42.81 -12.48 1.83
N ALA A 49 43.91 -13.05 1.34
CA ALA A 49 44.58 -12.78 0.06
C ALA A 49 43.60 -12.49 -1.10
N ALA A 50 43.79 -11.32 -1.72
CA ALA A 50 43.00 -10.84 -2.83
C ALA A 50 43.33 -11.63 -4.12
N THR A 51 42.48 -12.58 -4.48
CA THR A 51 42.26 -12.90 -5.89
C THR A 51 41.49 -11.74 -6.50
N ALA A 52 42.13 -11.07 -7.46
CA ALA A 52 41.62 -9.92 -8.19
C ALA A 52 40.35 -10.29 -8.98
N THR A 53 39.20 -10.24 -8.32
CA THR A 53 37.91 -10.11 -9.00
C THR A 53 37.70 -8.62 -9.24
N SER A 54 37.81 -8.24 -10.51
CA SER A 54 37.56 -6.89 -11.00
C SER A 54 36.22 -6.39 -10.47
N LYS A 55 36.27 -5.37 -9.61
CA LYS A 55 35.08 -4.59 -9.27
C LYS A 55 34.50 -4.07 -10.59
N PRO A 56 33.19 -4.26 -10.87
CA PRO A 56 32.62 -3.74 -12.10
C PRO A 56 32.80 -2.22 -12.09
N VAL A 57 33.68 -1.73 -12.96
CA VAL A 57 33.88 -0.30 -13.18
C VAL A 57 32.60 0.22 -13.82
N LEU A 58 31.93 1.14 -13.14
CA LEU A 58 30.73 1.79 -13.62
C LEU A 58 31.06 2.52 -14.93
N LYS A 59 30.58 2.00 -16.07
CA LYS A 59 30.96 2.46 -17.41
C LYS A 59 30.66 3.95 -17.67
N ASP A 60 29.75 4.56 -16.91
CA ASP A 60 29.48 6.00 -16.93
C ASP A 60 28.81 6.46 -15.61
N PRO A 61 29.54 7.14 -14.71
CA PRO A 61 28.98 7.59 -13.43
C PRO A 61 27.95 8.72 -13.57
N LYS A 62 28.02 9.55 -14.62
CA LYS A 62 27.03 10.62 -14.83
C LYS A 62 25.70 10.03 -15.26
N LYS A 63 25.73 9.12 -16.23
CA LYS A 63 24.54 8.39 -16.67
C LYS A 63 23.87 7.65 -15.51
N TYR A 64 24.65 7.00 -14.63
CA TYR A 64 24.07 6.34 -13.45
C TYR A 64 23.35 7.32 -12.51
N GLN A 65 23.94 8.49 -12.24
CA GLN A 65 23.32 9.53 -11.41
C GLN A 65 22.03 10.11 -12.05
N GLU A 66 22.01 10.24 -13.37
CA GLU A 66 20.82 10.67 -14.11
C GLU A 66 19.68 9.66 -13.98
N TRP A 67 19.97 8.36 -14.17
CA TRP A 67 18.98 7.29 -13.97
C TRP A 67 18.52 7.18 -12.52
N ASP A 68 19.43 7.33 -11.55
CA ASP A 68 19.12 7.35 -10.12
C ASP A 68 18.12 8.48 -9.80
N SER A 69 18.42 9.70 -10.27
CA SER A 69 17.57 10.88 -10.09
C SER A 69 16.22 10.74 -10.80
N LEU A 70 16.21 10.30 -12.06
CA LEU A 70 14.99 10.15 -12.86
C LEU A 70 14.05 9.11 -12.24
N THR A 71 14.57 7.95 -11.87
CA THR A 71 13.76 6.88 -11.27
C THR A 71 13.24 7.27 -9.89
N ALA A 72 14.02 8.02 -9.10
CA ALA A 72 13.58 8.57 -7.82
C ALA A 72 12.44 9.60 -8.01
N LYS A 73 12.51 10.44 -9.06
CA LYS A 73 11.43 11.37 -9.42
C LYS A 73 10.15 10.65 -9.82
N PHE A 74 10.23 9.55 -10.58
CA PHE A 74 9.04 8.74 -10.88
C PHE A 74 8.42 8.15 -9.62
N ALA A 75 9.22 7.55 -8.74
CA ALA A 75 8.71 7.04 -7.46
C ALA A 75 8.07 8.16 -6.61
N GLY A 76 8.65 9.37 -6.59
CA GLY A 76 8.07 10.52 -5.92
C GLY A 76 6.79 11.05 -6.59
N ALA A 77 6.70 10.98 -7.92
CA ALA A 77 5.51 11.39 -8.67
C ALA A 77 4.30 10.50 -8.41
N ALA A 78 4.50 9.25 -7.97
CA ALA A 78 3.43 8.33 -7.57
C ALA A 78 2.53 8.92 -6.46
N ASN A 79 3.00 9.90 -5.69
CA ASN A 79 2.19 10.61 -4.71
C ASN A 79 0.96 11.29 -5.32
N VAL A 80 1.06 11.83 -6.53
CA VAL A 80 -0.04 12.54 -7.18
C VAL A 80 -1.24 11.62 -7.42
N PRO A 81 -1.11 10.49 -8.14
CA PRO A 81 -2.25 9.60 -8.33
C PRO A 81 -2.74 8.97 -7.03
N PHE A 82 -1.87 8.64 -6.06
CA PHE A 82 -2.32 8.10 -4.78
C PHE A 82 -3.08 9.13 -3.92
N LEU A 83 -2.71 10.40 -3.96
CA LEU A 83 -3.48 11.46 -3.30
C LEU A 83 -4.86 11.62 -3.95
N LEU A 84 -4.91 11.66 -5.29
CA LEU A 84 -6.18 11.75 -6.02
C LEU A 84 -7.07 10.52 -5.80
N LEU A 85 -6.46 9.36 -5.54
CA LEU A 85 -7.18 8.13 -5.18
C LEU A 85 -7.84 8.23 -3.79
N GLN A 86 -7.13 8.81 -2.82
CA GLN A 86 -7.55 8.77 -1.41
C GLN A 86 -8.43 9.96 -0.99
N LEU A 87 -8.23 11.14 -1.59
CA LEU A 87 -8.97 12.37 -1.25
C LEU A 87 -10.50 12.25 -1.40
N PRO A 88 -11.06 11.63 -2.46
CA PRO A 88 -12.50 11.52 -2.61
C PRO A 88 -13.18 10.82 -1.43
N GLN A 89 -12.58 9.74 -0.92
CA GLN A 89 -13.11 9.02 0.25
C GLN A 89 -13.08 9.88 1.51
N ILE A 90 -11.96 10.57 1.76
CA ILE A 90 -11.80 11.44 2.94
C ILE A 90 -12.86 12.56 2.91
N ILE A 91 -13.03 13.20 1.76
CA ILE A 91 -13.99 14.31 1.59
C ILE A 91 -15.42 13.80 1.76
N LEU A 92 -15.76 12.66 1.15
CA LEU A 92 -17.10 12.09 1.23
C LEU A 92 -17.47 11.70 2.67
N ASN A 93 -16.55 11.05 3.37
CA ASN A 93 -16.72 10.70 4.79
C ASN A 93 -16.89 11.94 5.67
N ALA A 94 -16.09 12.98 5.44
CA ALA A 94 -16.20 14.23 6.20
C ALA A 94 -17.57 14.90 5.97
N ARG A 95 -18.05 14.95 4.73
CA ARG A 95 -19.39 15.48 4.41
C ARG A 95 -20.50 14.69 5.10
N ASN A 96 -20.43 13.36 5.07
CA ASN A 96 -21.40 12.50 5.72
C ASN A 96 -21.40 12.68 7.25
N LEU A 97 -20.22 12.80 7.87
CA LEU A 97 -20.10 13.08 9.30
C LEU A 97 -20.69 14.45 9.68
N LEU A 98 -20.38 15.50 8.90
CA LEU A 98 -20.91 16.85 9.13
C LEU A 98 -22.44 16.91 8.95
N ALA A 99 -22.99 16.11 8.04
CA ALA A 99 -24.43 15.98 7.83
C ALA A 99 -25.13 15.06 8.84
N GLY A 100 -24.40 14.45 9.78
CA GLY A 100 -24.95 13.46 10.72
C GLY A 100 -25.30 12.09 10.10
N ASN A 101 -24.96 11.87 8.82
CA ASN A 101 -25.24 10.65 8.08
C ASN A 101 -24.19 9.55 8.36
N LYS A 102 -24.19 9.01 9.57
CA LYS A 102 -23.25 7.96 9.99
C LYS A 102 -23.43 6.64 9.25
N THR A 103 -24.64 6.34 8.77
CA THR A 103 -24.96 5.04 8.12
C THR A 103 -24.15 4.80 6.86
N ALA A 104 -23.83 5.85 6.11
CA ALA A 104 -22.97 5.75 4.93
C ALA A 104 -21.56 5.22 5.26
N LEU A 105 -21.05 5.48 6.47
CA LEU A 105 -19.71 5.05 6.88
C LEU A 105 -19.69 3.58 7.33
N PHE A 106 -20.82 2.98 7.70
CA PHE A 106 -20.90 1.54 8.00
C PHE A 106 -20.65 0.66 6.78
N ALA A 107 -20.84 1.20 5.57
CA ALA A 107 -20.54 0.50 4.32
C ALA A 107 -19.04 0.41 4.02
N VAL A 108 -18.20 1.20 4.70
CA VAL A 108 -16.75 1.20 4.50
C VAL A 108 -16.12 0.12 5.40
N PRO A 109 -15.47 -0.92 4.83
CA PRO A 109 -14.93 -2.02 5.62
C PRO A 109 -13.68 -1.58 6.38
N TRP A 110 -13.82 -1.26 7.68
CA TRP A 110 -12.72 -0.78 8.52
C TRP A 110 -11.55 -1.77 8.61
N LEU A 111 -11.80 -3.09 8.54
CA LEU A 111 -10.75 -4.12 8.51
C LEU A 111 -9.87 -4.02 7.24
N GLY A 112 -10.49 -3.70 6.10
CA GLY A 112 -9.77 -3.45 4.85
C GLY A 112 -8.89 -2.21 4.97
N MET A 113 -9.42 -1.13 5.54
CA MET A 113 -8.66 0.10 5.81
C MET A 113 -7.51 -0.14 6.78
N LEU A 114 -7.73 -0.93 7.84
CA LEU A 114 -6.70 -1.29 8.82
C LEU A 114 -5.56 -2.08 8.14
N THR A 115 -5.90 -3.04 7.28
CA THR A 115 -4.92 -3.81 6.52
C THR A 115 -4.11 -2.88 5.60
N GLY A 116 -4.78 -1.95 4.92
CA GLY A 116 -4.19 -0.84 4.16
C GLY A 116 -3.14 -0.07 4.94
N LEU A 117 -3.54 0.40 6.12
CA LEU A 117 -2.73 1.18 7.04
C LEU A 117 -1.48 0.40 7.50
N LEU A 118 -1.66 -0.85 7.95
CA LEU A 118 -0.57 -1.69 8.44
C LEU A 118 0.41 -2.07 7.33
N GLY A 119 -0.09 -2.32 6.11
CA GLY A 119 0.73 -2.54 4.92
C GLY A 119 1.59 -1.30 4.61
N ASN A 120 0.99 -0.12 4.59
CA ASN A 120 1.70 1.14 4.36
C ASN A 120 2.74 1.41 5.45
N LEU A 121 2.43 1.18 6.73
CA LEU A 121 3.35 1.38 7.84
C LEU A 121 4.53 0.40 7.82
N SER A 122 4.28 -0.85 7.42
CA SER A 122 5.32 -1.87 7.29
C SER A 122 6.25 -1.57 6.11
N LEU A 123 5.69 -1.14 4.98
CA LEU A 123 6.46 -0.68 3.83
C LEU A 123 7.23 0.63 4.12
N LEU A 124 6.66 1.54 4.92
CA LEU A 124 7.38 2.72 5.41
C LEU A 124 8.64 2.28 6.18
N SER A 125 8.52 1.26 7.04
CA SER A 125 9.65 0.71 7.77
C SER A 125 10.71 0.09 6.86
N TYR A 126 10.26 -0.62 5.83
CA TYR A 126 11.11 -1.19 4.81
C TYR A 126 11.92 -0.11 4.05
N PHE A 127 11.25 0.92 3.53
CA PHE A 127 11.91 1.97 2.75
C PHE A 127 12.71 2.95 3.61
N ALA A 128 12.31 3.17 4.86
CA ALA A 128 13.07 3.97 5.82
C ALA A 128 14.44 3.34 6.12
N LYS A 129 14.49 2.01 6.27
CA LYS A 129 15.75 1.25 6.40
C LYS A 129 16.65 1.41 5.19
N LYS A 130 16.06 1.42 3.98
CA LYS A 130 16.77 1.55 2.71
C LYS A 130 17.12 2.99 2.32
N LYS A 131 16.61 3.99 3.05
CA LYS A 131 16.78 5.43 2.76
C LYS A 131 16.21 5.85 1.40
N GLU A 132 15.13 5.20 0.96
CA GLU A 132 14.46 5.52 -0.30
C GLU A 132 13.41 6.64 -0.10
N THR A 133 13.83 7.90 -0.24
CA THR A 133 13.02 9.09 0.10
C THR A 133 11.67 9.13 -0.60
N GLY A 134 11.63 8.88 -1.92
CA GLY A 134 10.37 8.91 -2.69
C GLY A 134 9.35 7.93 -2.14
N ALA A 135 9.78 6.69 -1.88
CA ALA A 135 8.91 5.65 -1.32
C ALA A 135 8.53 5.93 0.14
N VAL A 136 9.45 6.46 0.96
CA VAL A 136 9.15 6.89 2.34
C VAL A 136 8.02 7.92 2.35
N ILE A 137 8.05 8.90 1.43
CA ILE A 137 7.00 9.91 1.31
C ILE A 137 5.67 9.26 0.89
N VAL A 138 5.68 8.39 -0.14
CA VAL A 138 4.48 7.67 -0.60
C VAL A 138 3.83 6.87 0.53
N GLN A 139 4.63 6.09 1.25
CA GLN A 139 4.10 5.26 2.33
C GLN A 139 3.63 6.11 3.53
N THR A 140 4.32 7.21 3.83
CA THR A 140 3.86 8.16 4.86
C THR A 140 2.49 8.75 4.50
N LEU A 141 2.33 9.20 3.25
CA LEU A 141 1.05 9.72 2.77
C LEU A 141 -0.03 8.63 2.84
N GLY A 142 0.29 7.40 2.45
CA GLY A 142 -0.61 6.25 2.60
C GLY A 142 -1.02 5.98 4.05
N VAL A 143 -0.07 6.03 5.00
CA VAL A 143 -0.36 5.87 6.44
C VAL A 143 -1.28 6.98 6.95
N ILE A 144 -0.91 8.25 6.73
CA ILE A 144 -1.67 9.40 7.25
C ILE A 144 -3.08 9.42 6.66
N SER A 145 -3.20 9.28 5.34
CA SER A 145 -4.49 9.37 4.67
C SER A 145 -5.43 8.20 4.99
N THR A 146 -4.90 6.99 5.14
CA THR A 146 -5.69 5.83 5.60
C THR A 146 -6.09 5.98 7.07
N TYR A 147 -5.20 6.51 7.91
CA TYR A 147 -5.49 6.78 9.31
C TYR A 147 -6.60 7.83 9.48
N VAL A 148 -6.62 8.88 8.65
CA VAL A 148 -7.72 9.85 8.62
C VAL A 148 -9.05 9.15 8.33
N VAL A 149 -9.10 8.24 7.35
CA VAL A 149 -10.32 7.47 7.10
C VAL A 149 -10.69 6.61 8.30
N ILE A 150 -9.75 5.90 8.91
CA ILE A 150 -10.01 5.10 10.12
C ILE A 150 -10.56 5.96 11.27
N ALA A 151 -10.03 7.15 11.48
CA ALA A 151 -10.54 8.08 12.48
C ALA A 151 -11.99 8.50 12.17
N GLN A 152 -12.31 8.77 10.89
CA GLN A 152 -13.69 9.05 10.47
C GLN A 152 -14.63 7.86 10.74
N LEU A 153 -14.17 6.63 10.48
CA LEU A 153 -14.95 5.42 10.78
C LEU A 153 -15.17 5.22 12.28
N ALA A 154 -14.17 5.52 13.11
CA ALA A 154 -14.30 5.47 14.56
C ALA A 154 -15.27 6.55 15.08
N MET A 155 -15.23 7.77 14.53
CA MET A 155 -16.19 8.85 14.85
C MET A 155 -17.64 8.49 14.47
N ALA A 156 -17.81 7.68 13.42
CA ALA A 156 -19.11 7.13 13.04
C ALA A 156 -19.49 5.87 13.81
N GLU A 157 -18.67 5.43 14.78
CA GLU A 157 -18.87 4.19 15.57
C GLU A 157 -18.84 2.91 14.71
N SER A 158 -18.31 2.99 13.49
CA SER A 158 -18.13 1.84 12.59
C SER A 158 -16.95 0.95 13.02
N MET A 159 -15.89 1.56 13.54
CA MET A 159 -14.76 0.85 14.13
C MET A 159 -14.88 0.89 15.66
N PRO A 160 -14.78 -0.25 16.36
CA PRO A 160 -14.89 -0.23 17.82
C PRO A 160 -13.69 0.46 18.48
N LEU A 161 -13.97 1.21 19.55
CA LEU A 161 -13.03 2.12 20.19
C LEU A 161 -11.72 1.46 20.66
N PRO A 162 -11.71 0.27 21.29
CA PRO A 162 -10.46 -0.37 21.72
C PRO A 162 -9.48 -0.63 20.56
N GLN A 163 -10.00 -1.08 19.42
CA GLN A 163 -9.23 -1.33 18.21
C GLN A 163 -8.70 -0.03 17.62
N PHE A 164 -9.50 1.04 17.64
CA PHE A 164 -9.07 2.36 17.18
C PHE A 164 -7.92 2.91 18.04
N VAL A 165 -8.03 2.82 19.37
CA VAL A 165 -6.97 3.27 20.29
C VAL A 165 -5.67 2.49 20.08
N ALA A 166 -5.75 1.16 19.98
CA ALA A 166 -4.59 0.31 19.70
C ALA A 166 -3.94 0.66 18.34
N THR A 167 -4.76 0.87 17.31
CA THR A 167 -4.30 1.28 15.97
C THR A 167 -3.59 2.63 16.02
N SER A 168 -4.16 3.60 16.74
CA SER A 168 -3.60 4.95 16.89
C SER A 168 -2.23 4.91 17.57
N ALA A 169 -2.08 4.09 18.62
CA ALA A 169 -0.80 3.91 19.30
C ALA A 169 0.27 3.31 18.37
N VAL A 170 -0.09 2.29 17.59
CA VAL A 170 0.82 1.65 16.62
C VAL A 170 1.23 2.62 15.50
N VAL A 171 0.29 3.41 14.98
CA VAL A 171 0.58 4.41 13.94
C VAL A 171 1.50 5.52 14.47
N ALA A 172 1.20 6.06 15.65
CA ALA A 172 2.02 7.11 16.26
C ALA A 172 3.44 6.61 16.54
N ALA A 173 3.58 5.44 17.17
CA ALA A 173 4.87 4.82 17.42
C ALA A 173 5.61 4.51 16.12
N GLY A 174 4.92 3.94 15.13
CA GLY A 174 5.51 3.56 13.86
C GLY A 174 5.98 4.76 13.05
N LEU A 175 5.20 5.83 12.95
CA LEU A 175 5.64 7.05 12.28
C LEU A 175 6.88 7.63 12.98
N LEU A 176 6.83 7.78 14.31
CA LEU A 176 7.94 8.33 15.09
C LEU A 176 9.22 7.52 14.92
N LEU A 177 9.16 6.21 15.15
CA LEU A 177 10.31 5.31 15.07
C LEU A 177 10.89 5.26 13.65
N ASN A 178 10.05 5.26 12.63
CA ASN A 178 10.50 5.28 11.24
C ASN A 178 11.20 6.58 10.86
N PHE A 179 10.68 7.74 11.27
CA PHE A 179 11.34 9.01 11.02
C PHE A 179 12.66 9.13 11.80
N LEU A 180 12.67 8.77 13.08
CA LEU A 180 13.91 8.77 13.88
C LEU A 180 14.96 7.85 13.25
N ASN A 181 14.57 6.67 12.78
CA ASN A 181 15.48 5.77 12.06
C ASN A 181 15.91 6.35 10.71
N TYR A 182 15.00 6.98 9.97
CA TYR A 182 15.29 7.63 8.68
C TYR A 182 16.32 8.76 8.81
N PHE A 183 16.27 9.56 9.87
CA PHE A 183 17.29 10.59 10.16
C PHE A 183 18.54 10.05 10.85
N GLY A 184 18.55 8.77 11.23
CA GLY A 184 19.69 8.14 11.91
C GLY A 184 19.80 8.51 13.39
N TRP A 185 18.72 9.00 13.99
CA TRP A 185 18.63 9.39 15.40
C TRP A 185 18.18 8.24 16.31
N LEU A 186 17.73 7.12 15.75
CA LEU A 186 17.27 5.98 16.52
C LEU A 186 18.42 5.01 16.83
N PRO A 187 18.62 4.61 18.11
CA PRO A 187 19.53 3.54 18.48
C PRO A 187 19.19 2.22 17.77
N GLY A 188 20.22 1.49 17.35
CA GLY A 188 20.05 0.21 16.63
C GLY A 188 19.22 -0.82 17.38
N THR A 189 19.32 -0.87 18.72
CA THR A 189 18.51 -1.77 19.56
C THR A 189 17.01 -1.44 19.51
N LEU A 190 16.64 -0.16 19.53
CA LEU A 190 15.23 0.25 19.44
C LEU A 190 14.68 -0.02 18.05
N TRP A 191 15.47 0.22 17.00
CA TRP A 191 15.09 -0.16 15.64
C TRP A 191 14.87 -1.68 15.52
N LEU A 192 15.75 -2.47 16.12
CA LEU A 192 15.66 -3.92 16.12
C LEU A 192 14.36 -4.43 16.76
N LEU A 193 13.97 -3.85 17.90
CA LEU A 193 12.72 -4.16 18.57
C LEU A 193 11.50 -3.80 17.72
N TRP A 194 11.56 -2.65 17.04
CA TRP A 194 10.52 -2.27 16.08
C TRP A 194 10.44 -3.26 14.90
N GLU A 195 11.58 -3.67 14.35
CA GLU A 195 11.66 -4.68 13.28
C GLU A 195 11.07 -6.02 13.70
N ASP A 196 11.35 -6.46 14.94
CA ASP A 196 10.78 -7.67 15.51
C ASP A 196 9.26 -7.55 15.66
N PHE A 197 8.79 -6.43 16.18
CA PHE A 197 7.36 -6.14 16.35
C PHE A 197 6.61 -6.20 15.01
N ILE A 198 7.09 -5.50 13.98
CA ILE A 198 6.44 -5.52 12.65
C ILE A 198 6.56 -6.88 11.96
N THR A 199 7.62 -7.65 12.24
CA THR A 199 7.76 -9.01 11.70
C THR A 199 6.70 -9.95 12.28
N ILE A 200 6.55 -9.96 13.60
CA ILE A 200 5.55 -10.77 14.29
C ILE A 200 4.14 -10.31 13.88
N GLY A 201 3.91 -8.99 13.87
CA GLY A 201 2.64 -8.40 13.44
C GLY A 201 2.28 -8.77 12.01
N GLY A 202 3.20 -8.62 11.05
CA GLY A 202 2.99 -8.98 9.66
C GLY A 202 2.67 -10.47 9.46
N LEU A 203 3.38 -11.35 10.17
CA LEU A 203 3.12 -12.80 10.14
C LEU A 203 1.79 -13.18 10.79
N ALA A 204 1.33 -12.46 11.81
CA ALA A 204 0.02 -12.71 12.41
C ALA A 204 -1.12 -12.18 11.52
N VAL A 205 -0.98 -10.95 11.02
CA VAL A 205 -2.05 -10.27 10.28
C VAL A 205 -2.26 -10.87 8.89
N LEU A 206 -1.20 -11.24 8.17
CA LEU A 206 -1.34 -11.72 6.80
C LEU A 206 -2.23 -12.97 6.68
N PRO A 207 -1.97 -14.09 7.37
CA PRO A 207 -2.84 -15.26 7.32
C PRO A 207 -4.24 -14.97 7.89
N GLN A 208 -4.34 -14.08 8.88
CA GLN A 208 -5.64 -13.71 9.45
C GLN A 208 -6.51 -12.97 8.43
N VAL A 209 -5.94 -12.02 7.68
CA VAL A 209 -6.66 -11.28 6.64
C VAL A 209 -7.01 -12.21 5.48
N MET A 210 -6.09 -13.08 5.07
CA MET A 210 -6.35 -14.08 4.03
C MET A 210 -7.52 -14.99 4.42
N TRP A 211 -7.55 -15.48 5.66
CA TRP A 211 -8.67 -16.27 6.17
C TRP A 211 -9.97 -15.47 6.21
N SER A 212 -9.94 -14.27 6.79
CA SER A 212 -11.12 -13.43 6.96
C SER A 212 -11.78 -13.04 5.63
N THR A 213 -11.01 -13.03 4.54
CA THR A 213 -11.50 -12.75 3.18
C THR A 213 -12.57 -13.75 2.73
N PHE A 214 -12.49 -15.01 3.17
CA PHE A 214 -13.39 -16.08 2.75
C PHE A 214 -14.54 -16.33 3.74
N VAL A 215 -14.67 -15.54 4.80
CA VAL A 215 -15.83 -15.62 5.72
C VAL A 215 -17.07 -15.07 4.98
N PRO A 216 -18.25 -15.73 5.06
CA PRO A 216 -18.61 -16.85 5.95
C PRO A 216 -18.44 -18.26 5.35
N PHE A 217 -17.89 -18.42 4.15
CA PHE A 217 -17.67 -19.74 3.52
C PHE A 217 -16.69 -20.61 4.30
N ILE A 218 -15.81 -19.98 5.08
CA ILE A 218 -15.00 -20.63 6.11
C ILE A 218 -15.35 -20.10 7.50
N PRO A 219 -15.12 -20.89 8.57
CA PRO A 219 -15.46 -20.48 9.93
C PRO A 219 -14.77 -19.18 10.33
N ASN A 220 -15.50 -18.27 10.96
CA ASN A 220 -14.89 -17.11 11.60
C ASN A 220 -13.95 -17.59 12.71
N SER A 221 -12.65 -17.32 12.57
CA SER A 221 -11.62 -17.82 13.46
C SER A 221 -10.41 -16.89 13.48
N LEU A 222 -9.82 -16.72 14.66
CA LEU A 222 -8.55 -16.03 14.88
C LEU A 222 -7.34 -16.98 14.86
N LEU A 223 -7.58 -18.29 14.69
CA LEU A 223 -6.53 -19.31 14.74
C LEU A 223 -5.41 -19.09 13.71
N PRO A 224 -5.66 -18.72 12.45
CA PRO A 224 -4.58 -18.51 11.48
C PRO A 224 -3.59 -17.44 11.94
N GLY A 225 -4.11 -16.33 12.47
CA GLY A 225 -3.27 -15.26 13.00
C GLY A 225 -2.51 -15.66 14.26
N ILE A 226 -3.17 -16.37 15.19
CA ILE A 226 -2.52 -16.84 16.44
C ILE A 226 -1.40 -17.83 16.15
N ILE A 227 -1.65 -18.83 15.29
CA ILE A 227 -0.66 -19.85 14.93
C ILE A 227 0.53 -19.21 14.24
N SER A 228 0.29 -18.40 13.20
CA SER A 228 1.36 -17.78 12.44
C SER A 228 2.13 -16.73 13.27
N GLY A 229 1.44 -15.93 14.08
CA GLY A 229 2.07 -14.98 15.00
C GLY A 229 2.93 -15.68 16.05
N SER A 230 2.47 -16.81 16.59
CA SER A 230 3.25 -17.63 17.53
C SER A 230 4.51 -18.21 16.89
N LEU A 231 4.42 -18.68 15.65
CA LEU A 231 5.58 -19.13 14.87
C LEU A 231 6.55 -17.97 14.58
N GLY A 232 6.03 -16.79 14.23
CA GLY A 232 6.81 -15.57 14.05
C GLY A 232 7.57 -15.18 15.31
N CYS A 233 6.90 -15.21 16.46
CA CYS A 233 7.51 -14.95 17.77
C CYS A 233 8.64 -15.95 18.05
N LYS A 234 8.40 -17.26 17.85
CA LYS A 234 9.44 -18.29 17.99
C LYS A 234 10.64 -18.03 17.07
N ALA A 235 10.38 -17.69 15.81
CA ALA A 235 11.43 -17.42 14.83
C ALA A 235 12.30 -16.22 15.22
N VAL A 236 11.67 -15.12 15.67
CA VAL A 236 12.37 -13.94 16.19
C VAL A 236 13.20 -14.28 17.43
N VAL A 237 12.62 -14.98 18.42
CA VAL A 237 13.34 -15.37 19.63
C VAL A 237 14.56 -16.23 19.29
N MET A 238 14.43 -17.22 18.40
CA MET A 238 15.56 -18.04 17.96
C MET A 238 16.63 -17.22 17.23
N ALA A 239 16.24 -16.22 16.42
CA ALA A 239 17.17 -15.31 15.77
C ALA A 239 17.97 -14.49 16.79
N ARG A 240 17.31 -13.99 17.85
CA ARG A 240 17.92 -13.19 18.91
C ARG A 240 18.81 -13.99 19.86
N MET A 241 18.47 -15.26 20.09
CA MET A 241 19.30 -16.19 20.88
C MET A 241 20.54 -16.70 20.12
N GLY A 242 20.74 -16.30 18.86
CA GLY A 242 21.84 -16.81 18.04
C GLY A 242 21.72 -18.30 17.67
N LYS A 243 20.52 -18.87 17.80
CA LYS A 243 20.24 -20.28 17.44
C LYS A 243 20.07 -20.51 15.94
N LEU A 244 19.87 -19.44 15.17
CA LEU A 244 19.75 -19.50 13.72
C LEU A 244 21.10 -19.26 13.05
N SER A 245 21.31 -19.94 11.91
CA SER A 245 22.42 -19.63 11.01
C SER A 245 22.32 -18.19 10.50
N LYS A 246 23.42 -17.64 9.97
CA LYS A 246 23.42 -16.31 9.34
C LYS A 246 22.36 -16.17 8.25
N GLY A 247 22.14 -17.24 7.48
CA GLY A 247 21.05 -17.30 6.50
C GLY A 247 19.67 -17.22 7.14
N GLY A 248 19.45 -17.92 8.26
CA GLY A 248 18.20 -17.87 9.02
C GLY A 248 17.91 -16.49 9.62
N ILE A 249 18.93 -15.81 10.17
CA ILE A 249 18.79 -14.44 10.68
C ILE A 249 18.41 -13.47 9.55
N ASN A 250 19.07 -13.58 8.39
CA ASN A 250 18.75 -12.76 7.22
C ASN A 250 17.34 -13.05 6.71
N PHE A 251 16.92 -14.32 6.71
CA PHE A 251 15.56 -14.72 6.33
C PHE A 251 14.52 -14.09 7.26
N VAL A 252 14.67 -14.23 8.58
CA VAL A 252 13.76 -13.60 9.56
C VAL A 252 13.72 -12.10 9.38
N GLY A 253 14.88 -11.45 9.20
CA GLY A 253 14.96 -10.01 8.94
C GLY A 253 14.33 -9.56 7.61
N SER A 254 14.07 -10.49 6.67
CA SER A 254 13.36 -10.21 5.42
C SER A 254 11.85 -10.39 5.51
N LEU A 255 11.35 -11.08 6.54
CA LEU A 255 9.93 -11.43 6.68
C LEU A 255 9.04 -10.20 6.84
N SER A 256 9.48 -9.16 7.54
CA SER A 256 8.71 -7.91 7.64
C SER A 256 8.46 -7.26 6.28
N GLY A 257 9.49 -7.18 5.42
CA GLY A 257 9.36 -6.64 4.06
C GLY A 257 8.46 -7.51 3.17
N TRP A 258 8.62 -8.83 3.22
CA TRP A 258 7.79 -9.76 2.44
C TRP A 258 6.33 -9.78 2.91
N THR A 259 6.08 -9.83 4.21
CA THR A 259 4.70 -9.79 4.75
C THR A 259 4.02 -8.48 4.41
N ALA A 260 4.73 -7.34 4.47
CA ALA A 260 4.20 -6.06 4.02
C ALA A 260 3.82 -6.07 2.53
N THR A 261 4.70 -6.63 1.69
CA THR A 261 4.45 -6.79 0.25
C THR A 261 3.25 -7.68 -0.01
N LEU A 262 3.14 -8.82 0.66
CA LEU A 262 2.04 -9.77 0.51
C LEU A 262 0.71 -9.22 1.02
N LEU A 263 0.70 -8.47 2.13
CA LEU A 263 -0.48 -7.76 2.62
C LEU A 263 -1.00 -6.77 1.58
N PHE A 264 -0.09 -6.01 0.97
CA PHE A 264 -0.42 -5.09 -0.11
C PHE A 264 -0.95 -5.83 -1.34
N MET A 265 -0.33 -6.94 -1.72
CA MET A 265 -0.76 -7.78 -2.85
C MET A 265 -2.12 -8.44 -2.61
N TRP A 266 -2.49 -8.72 -1.36
CA TRP A 266 -3.76 -9.38 -1.04
C TRP A 266 -4.98 -8.47 -1.18
N MET A 267 -4.81 -7.15 -1.03
CA MET A 267 -5.90 -6.17 -1.14
C MET A 267 -6.76 -6.32 -2.41
N PRO A 268 -6.18 -6.34 -3.64
CA PRO A 268 -6.98 -6.53 -4.85
C PRO A 268 -7.63 -7.92 -4.92
N VAL A 269 -7.02 -8.96 -4.36
CA VAL A 269 -7.61 -10.31 -4.33
C VAL A 269 -8.87 -10.31 -3.48
N ALA A 270 -8.82 -9.73 -2.28
CA ALA A 270 -9.97 -9.61 -1.41
C ALA A 270 -11.09 -8.79 -2.08
N GLN A 271 -10.75 -7.69 -2.74
CA GLN A 271 -11.72 -6.87 -3.46
C GLN A 271 -12.39 -7.66 -4.60
N MET A 272 -11.61 -8.35 -5.45
CA MET A 272 -12.16 -9.17 -6.54
C MET A 272 -13.08 -10.27 -6.01
N TRP A 273 -12.70 -10.92 -4.91
CA TRP A 273 -13.54 -11.93 -4.24
C TRP A 273 -14.86 -11.34 -3.77
N THR A 274 -14.84 -10.19 -3.09
CA THR A 274 -16.06 -9.51 -2.64
C THR A 274 -16.96 -9.07 -3.79
N ASN A 275 -16.39 -8.59 -4.90
CA ASN A 275 -17.15 -8.22 -6.10
C ASN A 275 -17.78 -9.44 -6.78
N TYR A 276 -17.04 -10.56 -6.80
CA TYR A 276 -17.53 -11.80 -7.38
C TYR A 276 -18.76 -12.33 -6.65
N LEU A 277 -18.74 -12.28 -5.32
CA LEU A 277 -19.86 -12.71 -4.48
C LEU A 277 -21.05 -11.75 -4.56
N ASN A 278 -20.77 -10.44 -4.62
CA ASN A 278 -21.79 -9.39 -4.67
C ASN A 278 -21.53 -8.47 -5.89
N PRO A 279 -21.99 -8.88 -7.09
CA PRO A 279 -21.83 -8.12 -8.33
C PRO A 279 -22.31 -6.67 -8.25
N SER A 280 -23.31 -6.37 -7.43
CA SER A 280 -23.79 -5.01 -7.18
C SER A 280 -22.71 -4.06 -6.67
N ASN A 281 -21.67 -4.56 -5.99
CA ASN A 281 -20.55 -3.77 -5.50
C ASN A 281 -19.73 -3.11 -6.62
N ILE A 282 -19.78 -3.67 -7.83
CA ILE A 282 -19.10 -3.13 -9.02
C ILE A 282 -19.61 -1.75 -9.38
N LYS A 283 -20.88 -1.45 -9.09
CA LYS A 283 -21.45 -0.11 -9.28
C LYS A 283 -20.79 0.94 -8.39
N GLY A 284 -20.20 0.52 -7.27
CA GLY A 284 -19.41 1.36 -6.37
C GLY A 284 -17.94 1.48 -6.76
N LEU A 285 -17.47 0.73 -7.77
CA LEU A 285 -16.10 0.80 -8.25
C LEU A 285 -15.95 1.80 -9.38
N SER A 286 -14.87 2.58 -9.33
CA SER A 286 -14.57 3.58 -10.33
C SER A 286 -13.40 3.14 -11.19
N ALA A 287 -13.61 3.06 -12.51
CA ALA A 287 -12.53 2.81 -13.45
C ALA A 287 -11.41 3.88 -13.34
N PHE A 288 -11.78 5.11 -12.95
CA PHE A 288 -10.83 6.19 -12.71
C PHE A 288 -9.96 5.92 -11.48
N THR A 289 -10.52 5.43 -10.37
CA THR A 289 -9.72 5.09 -9.18
C THR A 289 -8.77 3.93 -9.45
N MET A 290 -9.19 2.97 -10.27
CA MET A 290 -8.34 1.84 -10.69
C MET A 290 -7.20 2.30 -11.60
N LEU A 291 -7.46 3.24 -12.51
CA LEU A 291 -6.43 3.86 -13.35
C LEU A 291 -5.42 4.66 -12.51
N LEU A 292 -5.87 5.43 -11.52
CA LEU A 292 -4.96 6.13 -10.61
C LEU A 292 -4.10 5.15 -9.82
N ALA A 293 -4.68 4.06 -9.29
CA ALA A 293 -3.93 3.02 -8.62
C ALA A 293 -2.88 2.36 -9.55
N MET A 294 -3.22 2.11 -10.82
CA MET A 294 -2.29 1.61 -11.83
C MET A 294 -1.12 2.56 -12.06
N ILE A 295 -1.41 3.84 -12.30
CA ILE A 295 -0.38 4.84 -12.60
C ILE A 295 0.54 5.02 -11.39
N GLY A 296 -0.03 5.14 -10.19
CA GLY A 296 0.76 5.28 -8.96
C GLY A 296 1.73 4.13 -8.75
N ASN A 297 1.24 2.89 -8.84
CA ASN A 297 2.09 1.71 -8.69
C ASN A 297 3.08 1.55 -9.86
N GLY A 298 2.66 1.86 -11.09
CA GLY A 298 3.50 1.78 -12.28
C GLY A 298 4.69 2.74 -12.22
N LEU A 299 4.49 3.95 -11.71
CA LEU A 299 5.54 4.94 -11.49
C LEU A 299 6.61 4.49 -10.48
N MET A 300 6.30 3.54 -9.61
CA MET A 300 7.27 2.99 -8.65
C MET A 300 8.16 1.89 -9.25
N ILE A 301 7.73 1.24 -10.34
CA ILE A 301 8.46 0.10 -10.96
C ILE A 301 9.87 0.49 -11.44
N PRO A 302 10.09 1.61 -12.16
CA PRO A 302 11.42 1.96 -12.66
C PRO A 302 12.46 2.07 -11.53
N ARG A 303 12.06 2.62 -10.37
CA ARG A 303 12.94 2.74 -9.21
C ARG A 303 13.29 1.40 -8.63
N ALA A 304 12.29 0.53 -8.41
CA ALA A 304 12.51 -0.82 -7.90
C ALA A 304 13.47 -1.63 -8.79
N VAL A 305 13.31 -1.53 -10.11
CA VAL A 305 14.22 -2.18 -11.08
C VAL A 305 15.64 -1.59 -10.99
N PHE A 306 15.75 -0.25 -10.95
CA PHE A 306 17.05 0.43 -10.90
C PHE A 306 17.89 0.05 -9.68
N ILE A 307 17.27 -0.02 -8.49
CA ILE A 307 17.96 -0.41 -7.25
C ILE A 307 17.98 -1.93 -7.01
N ARG A 308 17.42 -2.72 -7.94
CA ARG A 308 17.32 -4.20 -7.86
C ARG A 308 16.57 -4.69 -6.61
N ASP A 309 15.49 -4.01 -6.28
CA ASP A 309 14.63 -4.38 -5.16
C ASP A 309 13.48 -5.29 -5.63
N LEU A 310 13.67 -6.60 -5.44
CA LEU A 310 12.69 -7.61 -5.85
C LEU A 310 11.35 -7.46 -5.09
N MET A 311 11.38 -7.18 -3.79
CA MET A 311 10.15 -7.07 -2.99
C MET A 311 9.32 -5.88 -3.48
N TRP A 312 9.97 -4.73 -3.64
CA TRP A 312 9.32 -3.54 -4.15
C TRP A 312 8.81 -3.75 -5.58
N PHE A 313 9.64 -4.35 -6.46
CA PHE A 313 9.24 -4.65 -7.82
C PHE A 313 8.00 -5.55 -7.86
N THR A 314 7.99 -6.64 -7.09
CA THR A 314 6.87 -7.58 -7.03
C THR A 314 5.60 -6.89 -6.54
N GLY A 315 5.66 -6.11 -5.46
CA GLY A 315 4.50 -5.38 -4.94
C GLY A 315 3.94 -4.37 -5.94
N SER A 316 4.80 -3.53 -6.51
CA SER A 316 4.37 -2.49 -7.47
C SER A 316 3.90 -3.08 -8.81
N ALA A 317 4.56 -4.11 -9.32
CA ALA A 317 4.11 -4.80 -10.53
C ALA A 317 2.75 -5.48 -10.28
N TRP A 318 2.62 -6.24 -9.19
CA TRP A 318 1.37 -6.90 -8.85
C TRP A 318 0.21 -5.93 -8.72
N ALA A 319 0.38 -4.82 -8.00
CA ALA A 319 -0.68 -3.83 -7.86
C ALA A 319 -1.00 -3.15 -9.20
N SER A 320 0.00 -2.85 -10.02
CA SER A 320 -0.23 -2.30 -11.37
C SER A 320 -1.06 -3.25 -12.24
N PHE A 321 -0.78 -4.56 -12.16
CA PHE A 321 -1.49 -5.58 -12.94
C PHE A 321 -2.85 -5.94 -12.33
N LEU A 322 -2.90 -6.48 -11.11
CA LEU A 322 -4.14 -6.99 -10.54
C LEU A 322 -5.06 -5.91 -10.01
N GLN A 323 -4.57 -4.91 -9.26
CA GLN A 323 -5.44 -3.85 -8.73
C GLN A 323 -6.00 -2.96 -9.84
N GLY A 324 -5.25 -2.84 -10.93
CA GLY A 324 -5.64 -2.20 -12.16
C GLY A 324 -6.42 -3.07 -13.12
N TRP A 325 -5.68 -3.74 -14.00
CA TRP A 325 -6.21 -4.55 -15.10
C TRP A 325 -7.05 -5.73 -14.63
N GLY A 326 -6.61 -6.47 -13.60
CA GLY A 326 -7.36 -7.63 -13.10
C GLY A 326 -8.74 -7.24 -12.55
N ASN A 327 -8.77 -6.11 -11.86
CA ASN A 327 -9.96 -5.55 -11.24
C ASN A 327 -10.89 -4.95 -12.33
N LEU A 328 -10.35 -4.30 -13.36
CA LEU A 328 -11.13 -3.84 -14.54
C LEU A 328 -11.69 -5.03 -15.35
N ALA A 329 -10.90 -6.07 -15.54
CA ALA A 329 -11.33 -7.31 -16.18
C ALA A 329 -12.43 -8.00 -15.37
N CYS A 330 -12.34 -7.98 -14.04
CA CYS A 330 -13.39 -8.47 -13.14
C CYS A 330 -14.71 -7.69 -13.33
N MET A 331 -14.64 -6.36 -13.43
CA MET A 331 -15.81 -5.53 -13.71
C MET A 331 -16.45 -5.88 -15.07
N TYR A 332 -15.64 -5.99 -16.12
CA TYR A 332 -16.13 -6.34 -17.46
C TYR A 332 -16.72 -7.75 -17.51
N TRP A 333 -16.05 -8.72 -16.87
CA TRP A 333 -16.48 -10.11 -16.81
C TRP A 333 -17.81 -10.23 -16.09
N ILE A 334 -17.95 -9.64 -14.90
CA ILE A 334 -19.19 -9.72 -14.12
C ILE A 334 -20.34 -8.98 -14.82
N TYR A 335 -20.08 -7.83 -15.44
CA TYR A 335 -21.08 -7.13 -16.27
C TYR A 335 -21.57 -8.02 -17.42
N SER A 336 -20.67 -8.75 -18.08
CA SER A 336 -21.03 -9.72 -19.11
C SER A 336 -21.88 -10.86 -18.53
N LEU A 337 -21.50 -11.42 -17.38
CA LEU A 337 -22.25 -12.51 -16.74
C LEU A 337 -23.67 -12.10 -16.32
N GLU A 338 -23.85 -10.90 -15.79
CA GLU A 338 -25.18 -10.34 -15.47
C GLU A 338 -26.02 -10.15 -16.73
N ARG A 339 -25.42 -9.61 -17.80
CA ARG A 339 -26.12 -9.34 -19.07
C ARG A 339 -26.51 -10.61 -19.83
N TYR A 340 -25.77 -11.70 -19.66
CA TYR A 340 -25.97 -12.97 -20.38
C TYR A 340 -26.47 -14.12 -19.49
N HIS A 341 -26.84 -13.88 -18.22
CA HIS A 341 -27.33 -14.89 -17.26
C HIS A 341 -26.52 -16.19 -17.25
N CYS A 342 -25.20 -16.09 -17.06
CA CYS A 342 -24.32 -17.25 -17.16
C CYS A 342 -24.41 -18.16 -15.91
N PRO A 343 -24.67 -19.48 -16.03
CA PRO A 343 -24.87 -20.39 -14.88
C PRO A 343 -23.66 -20.58 -13.97
N TRP A 344 -22.46 -20.25 -14.45
CA TRP A 344 -21.19 -20.52 -13.76
C TRP A 344 -21.06 -19.82 -12.41
N GLN A 345 -21.64 -18.62 -12.23
CA GLN A 345 -21.68 -17.92 -10.93
C GLN A 345 -22.59 -18.59 -9.92
N GLN A 346 -23.69 -19.19 -10.38
CA GLN A 346 -24.61 -19.92 -9.52
C GLN A 346 -23.94 -21.22 -9.05
N LEU A 347 -23.33 -21.95 -9.99
CA LEU A 347 -22.67 -23.23 -9.72
C LEU A 347 -21.50 -23.13 -8.72
N THR A 348 -20.73 -22.06 -8.80
CA THR A 348 -19.61 -21.78 -7.88
C THR A 348 -20.09 -21.34 -6.52
N ARG A 349 -21.11 -20.47 -6.43
CA ARG A 349 -21.77 -20.16 -5.15
C ARG A 349 -22.34 -21.42 -4.52
N ASP A 350 -23.05 -22.25 -5.29
CA ASP A 350 -23.62 -23.50 -4.80
C ASP A 350 -22.54 -24.48 -4.30
N PHE A 351 -21.40 -24.55 -5.01
CA PHE A 351 -20.24 -25.34 -4.59
C PHE A 351 -19.67 -24.85 -3.24
N PHE A 352 -19.51 -23.54 -3.06
CA PHE A 352 -18.96 -22.97 -1.83
C PHE A 352 -19.96 -22.92 -0.66
N GLU A 353 -21.25 -22.80 -0.94
CA GLU A 353 -22.32 -22.83 0.06
C GLU A 353 -22.68 -24.27 0.50
N GLY A 354 -22.11 -25.29 -0.15
CA GLY A 354 -22.38 -26.69 0.15
C GLY A 354 -23.82 -27.10 -0.18
N THR A 355 -24.51 -26.35 -1.05
CA THR A 355 -25.86 -26.71 -1.47
C THR A 355 -25.77 -27.97 -2.33
N SER A 356 -26.42 -29.04 -1.87
CA SER A 356 -26.49 -30.29 -2.60
C SER A 356 -27.02 -30.04 -4.02
N PHE A 357 -26.27 -30.48 -5.04
CA PHE A 357 -26.55 -30.41 -6.49
C PHE A 357 -27.99 -30.79 -6.90
N ARG A 358 -28.77 -31.38 -5.99
CA ARG A 358 -30.15 -31.85 -6.19
C ARG A 358 -31.21 -30.73 -6.21
N LYS A 359 -30.89 -29.48 -5.83
CA LYS A 359 -31.84 -28.33 -5.89
C LYS A 359 -31.75 -27.48 -7.16
N VAL A 360 -30.68 -27.59 -7.95
CA VAL A 360 -30.48 -26.80 -9.19
C VAL A 360 -31.49 -27.14 -10.29
N ASN A 361 -32.17 -28.30 -10.19
CA ASN A 361 -33.16 -28.75 -11.19
C ASN A 361 -34.62 -28.31 -10.92
N ARG A 362 -34.91 -27.40 -9.99
CA ARG A 362 -36.30 -27.02 -9.67
C ARG A 362 -36.60 -25.51 -9.66
N THR A 363 -35.87 -24.73 -10.42
CA THR A 363 -36.29 -23.37 -10.80
C THR A 363 -36.52 -23.35 -12.32
N PRO A 364 -37.72 -22.97 -12.79
CA PRO A 364 -37.97 -22.90 -14.23
C PRO A 364 -37.07 -21.83 -14.85
N LEU A 365 -36.21 -22.27 -15.77
CA LEU A 365 -35.50 -21.42 -16.71
C LEU A 365 -36.53 -20.73 -17.62
N CYS A 366 -36.40 -19.41 -17.79
CA CYS A 366 -37.11 -18.51 -18.72
C CYS A 366 -38.55 -18.05 -18.35
N PRO A 367 -38.79 -16.73 -18.49
CA PRO A 367 -40.03 -16.20 -19.02
C PRO A 367 -39.81 -15.47 -20.37
N TYR A 368 -38.78 -15.83 -21.14
CA TYR A 368 -38.64 -15.36 -22.52
C TYR A 368 -38.59 -16.55 -23.46
N SER A 369 -39.76 -16.84 -24.04
CA SER A 369 -39.95 -17.74 -25.16
C SER A 369 -39.04 -17.33 -26.33
N ALA A 370 -38.36 -18.33 -26.89
CA ALA A 370 -37.49 -18.24 -28.05
C ALA A 370 -38.27 -18.01 -29.36
N ALA A 371 -39.00 -16.89 -29.46
CA ALA A 371 -39.79 -16.55 -30.65
C ALA A 371 -39.47 -15.18 -31.28
N ASN A 372 -38.71 -14.29 -30.62
CA ASN A 372 -38.58 -12.89 -31.07
C ASN A 372 -37.19 -12.49 -31.63
N CYS A 373 -36.30 -13.45 -31.94
CA CYS A 373 -35.01 -13.11 -32.57
C CYS A 373 -35.05 -12.94 -34.09
N CYS A 374 -36.20 -13.08 -34.73
CA CYS A 374 -36.35 -12.85 -36.17
C CYS A 374 -37.54 -11.93 -36.48
N GLN A 375 -37.46 -10.66 -36.09
CA GLN A 375 -38.21 -9.57 -36.75
C GLN A 375 -37.70 -8.20 -36.27
N ALA A 376 -36.57 -7.77 -36.84
CA ALA A 376 -36.20 -6.36 -36.84
C ALA A 376 -36.77 -5.72 -38.11
N GLY A 377 -37.82 -4.90 -37.96
CA GLY A 377 -38.30 -4.07 -39.07
C GLY A 377 -39.77 -3.67 -38.96
N SER A 378 -40.10 -2.75 -38.05
CA SER A 378 -41.09 -1.66 -38.22
C SER A 378 -41.52 -1.07 -36.85
N SER A 379 -41.38 0.25 -36.72
CA SER A 379 -42.12 1.08 -35.74
C SER A 379 -43.55 1.32 -36.26
N PRO A 380 -44.47 2.03 -35.54
CA PRO A 380 -44.60 2.35 -34.09
C PRO A 380 -46.03 2.10 -33.55
N THR A 381 -46.26 1.93 -32.22
CA THR A 381 -47.54 2.39 -31.60
C THR A 381 -47.45 2.57 -30.08
N ILE A 382 -47.97 3.71 -29.62
CA ILE A 382 -48.24 4.11 -28.23
C ILE A 382 -49.49 3.37 -27.72
N ILE A 383 -49.46 2.74 -26.54
CA ILE A 383 -50.66 2.52 -25.69
C ILE A 383 -50.26 2.56 -24.19
N ASN A 384 -50.94 3.45 -23.46
CA ASN A 384 -51.01 3.57 -21.99
C ASN A 384 -51.57 2.30 -21.32
N GLY A 385 -51.14 1.99 -20.10
CA GLY A 385 -51.86 1.04 -19.26
C GLY A 385 -51.17 0.73 -17.93
N ASP A 386 -51.76 1.24 -16.86
CA ASP A 386 -51.43 1.01 -15.46
C ASP A 386 -51.11 -0.45 -15.11
N ARG A 387 -50.05 -0.65 -14.30
CA ARG A 387 -49.99 -1.76 -13.34
C ARG A 387 -49.22 -1.35 -12.09
N GLN A 388 -49.97 -1.25 -11.00
CA GLN A 388 -49.49 -1.10 -9.63
C GLN A 388 -48.60 -2.27 -9.23
N GLU A 389 -47.42 -1.99 -8.66
CA GLU A 389 -46.63 -2.97 -7.91
C GLU A 389 -47.11 -3.05 -6.46
N PRO A 390 -47.29 -4.23 -5.86
CA PRO A 390 -47.62 -4.34 -4.45
C PRO A 390 -46.35 -4.25 -3.58
N VAL A 391 -46.41 -3.31 -2.64
CA VAL A 391 -45.48 -3.11 -1.53
C VAL A 391 -45.39 -4.38 -0.67
N ARG A 392 -44.19 -4.97 -0.54
CA ARG A 392 -43.92 -6.03 0.45
C ARG A 392 -43.38 -5.41 1.73
N HIS A 393 -44.24 -5.39 2.75
CA HIS A 393 -43.87 -5.16 4.14
C HIS A 393 -43.00 -6.29 4.68
N TRP A 394 -41.87 -5.93 5.29
CA TRP A 394 -41.15 -6.80 6.22
C TRP A 394 -41.61 -6.45 7.64
N HIS A 395 -42.26 -7.39 8.31
CA HIS A 395 -42.51 -7.29 9.75
C HIS A 395 -41.25 -7.72 10.52
N TYR A 396 -40.99 -6.98 11.60
CA TYR A 396 -39.85 -7.09 12.52
C TYR A 396 -39.67 -8.46 13.17
#